data_AF-A0A9E3CK05-F1
#
_entry.id   AF-A0A9E3CK05-F1
#
_cell.length_a   1.000
_cell.length_b   1.000
_cell.length_c   1.000
_cell.angle_alpha   90.00
_cell.angle_beta   90.00
_cell.angle_gamma   90.00
#
_symmetry.space_group_name_H-M   'P 1'
#
loop_
_entity.id
_entity.type
_entity.pdbx_description
1 polymer ?
#
loop_
_entity_poly.entity_id
_entity_poly.type
_entity_poly.pdbx_seq_one_letter_code
_entity_poly.pdbx_strand_id
1 'polypeptide(L)'
;MELRIRPDDLRAAAVALSAAARRLELATLDFEHVAVANAVDLGMRTFGVTTRGITATSHAVGAVAIDVRRLAQALAALAEHYPAVDDAAIPPR
;
A
#
# COMPACT_ATOMS: atom_id res chain seq x y z
N MET A 1 14.83 28.54 0.82
CA MET A 1 13.50 28.24 1.38
C MET A 1 13.48 26.73 1.59
N GLU A 2 13.82 26.28 2.80
CA GLU A 2 13.82 24.84 3.11
C GLU A 2 12.36 24.37 3.23
N LEU A 3 12.01 23.34 2.46
CA LEU A 3 10.76 22.62 2.61
C LEU A 3 10.81 21.84 3.93
N ARG A 4 10.49 22.51 5.04
CA ARG A 4 10.34 21.88 6.34
C ARG A 4 9.03 21.09 6.35
N ILE A 5 9.09 19.83 5.92
CA ILE A 5 7.97 18.89 5.99
C ILE A 5 7.61 18.72 7.47
N ARG A 6 6.35 18.96 7.85
CA ARG A 6 5.93 18.85 9.24
C ARG A 6 5.66 17.38 9.61
N PRO A 7 5.97 16.95 10.84
CA PRO A 7 5.62 15.60 11.31
C PRO A 7 4.13 15.25 11.14
N ASP A 8 3.25 16.23 11.29
CA ASP A 8 1.81 16.03 11.09
C ASP A 8 1.45 15.74 9.63
N ASP A 9 2.14 16.36 8.67
CA ASP A 9 1.95 16.09 7.24
C ASP A 9 2.41 14.66 6.89
N LEU A 10 3.51 14.20 7.49
CA LEU A 10 4.01 12.83 7.35
C LEU A 10 3.04 11.80 7.96
N ARG A 11 2.46 12.09 9.13
CA ARG A 11 1.43 11.24 9.77
C ARG A 11 0.17 11.17 8.91
N ALA A 12 -0.30 12.30 8.39
CA ALA A 12 -1.46 12.35 7.51
C ALA A 12 -1.23 11.52 6.24
N ALA A 13 -0.05 11.61 5.63
CA ALA A 13 0.34 10.80 4.49
C ALA A 13 0.40 9.30 4.83
N ALA A 14 0.98 8.93 5.99
CA ALA A 14 1.03 7.55 6.45
C ALA A 14 -0.38 6.94 6.64
N VAL A 15 -1.32 7.69 7.21
CA VAL A 15 -2.72 7.26 7.38
C VAL A 15 -3.39 7.07 6.02
N ALA A 16 -3.23 8.04 5.10
CA ALA A 16 -3.82 7.97 3.77
C ALA A 16 -3.30 6.76 2.97
N LEU A 17 -1.98 6.50 3.01
CA LEU A 17 -1.36 5.36 2.34
C LEU A 17 -1.81 4.03 2.98
N SER A 18 -1.92 3.96 4.31
CA SER A 18 -2.44 2.76 4.98
C SER A 18 -3.86 2.44 4.56
N ALA A 19 -4.72 3.46 4.46
CA ALA A 19 -6.09 3.30 3.96
C ALA A 19 -6.12 2.87 2.48
N ALA A 20 -5.23 3.43 1.64
CA ALA A 20 -5.10 3.04 0.24
C ALA A 20 -4.65 1.58 0.08
N ALA A 21 -3.61 1.16 0.82
CA ALA A 21 -3.15 -0.23 0.85
C ALA A 21 -4.28 -1.18 1.25
N ARG A 22 -5.08 -0.81 2.27
CA ARG A 22 -6.22 -1.63 2.70
C ARG A 22 -7.29 -1.76 1.61
N ARG A 23 -7.59 -0.68 0.89
CA ARG A 23 -8.55 -0.72 -0.23
C ARG A 23 -8.04 -1.57 -1.38
N LEU A 24 -6.75 -1.51 -1.69
CA LEU A 24 -6.11 -2.37 -2.70
C LEU A 24 -6.23 -3.85 -2.33
N GLU A 25 -6.00 -4.22 -1.07
CA GLU A 25 -6.20 -5.60 -0.61
C GLU A 25 -7.64 -6.07 -0.77
N LEU A 26 -8.61 -5.26 -0.35
CA LEU A 26 -10.03 -5.62 -0.47
C LEU A 26 -10.45 -5.76 -1.93
N ALA A 27 -10.07 -4.81 -2.79
CA ALA A 27 -10.35 -4.87 -4.21
C ALA A 27 -9.71 -6.09 -4.89
N THR A 28 -8.53 -6.52 -4.42
CA THR A 28 -7.87 -7.73 -4.93
C THR A 28 -8.67 -8.99 -4.56
N LEU A 29 -9.13 -9.09 -3.31
CA LEU A 29 -9.95 -10.21 -2.85
C LEU A 29 -11.30 -10.27 -3.59
N ASP A 30 -11.93 -9.12 -3.81
CA ASP A 30 -13.19 -9.03 -4.58
C ASP A 30 -12.97 -9.44 -6.03
N PHE A 31 -11.87 -9.00 -6.64
CA PHE A 31 -11.49 -9.39 -8.00
C PHE A 31 -11.25 -10.90 -8.12
N GLU A 32 -10.49 -11.49 -7.20
CA GLU A 32 -10.26 -12.94 -7.16
C GLU A 32 -11.57 -13.72 -7.04
N HIS A 33 -12.47 -13.28 -6.16
CA HIS A 33 -13.78 -13.91 -5.97
C HIS A 33 -14.61 -13.88 -7.25
N VAL A 34 -14.78 -12.69 -7.83
CA VAL A 34 -15.56 -12.50 -9.07
C VAL A 34 -14.94 -13.28 -10.23
N ALA A 35 -13.61 -13.31 -10.30
CA ALA A 35 -12.90 -13.98 -11.37
C ALA A 35 -13.01 -15.51 -11.27
N VAL A 36 -13.00 -16.09 -10.06
CA VAL A 36 -13.27 -17.52 -9.83
C VAL A 36 -14.71 -17.87 -10.21
N ALA A 37 -15.69 -17.06 -9.77
CA ALA A 37 -17.10 -17.27 -10.10
C ALA A 37 -17.35 -17.28 -11.62
N ASN A 38 -16.84 -16.27 -12.33
CA ASN A 38 -16.95 -16.19 -13.79
C ASN A 38 -16.21 -17.31 -14.52
N ALA A 39 -15.09 -17.79 -13.97
CA ALA A 39 -14.35 -18.89 -14.58
C ALA A 39 -15.19 -20.17 -14.56
N VAL A 40 -15.81 -20.51 -13.41
CA VAL A 40 -16.71 -21.67 -13.27
C VAL A 40 -17.84 -21.63 -14.31
N ASP A 41 -18.42 -20.45 -14.57
CA ASP A 41 -19.49 -20.28 -15.54
C ASP A 41 -19.03 -20.42 -17.01
N LEU A 42 -17.77 -20.10 -17.34
CA LEU A 42 -17.28 -20.05 -18.72
C LEU A 42 -16.79 -21.41 -19.28
N GLY A 43 -16.64 -22.43 -18.43
CA GLY A 43 -16.25 -23.78 -18.85
C GLY A 43 -14.75 -23.95 -19.17
N MET A 44 -14.24 -25.14 -18.83
CA MET A 44 -12.83 -25.55 -18.66
C MET A 44 -11.81 -25.22 -19.77
N ARG A 45 -12.22 -24.80 -20.97
CA ARG A 45 -11.30 -24.60 -22.11
C ARG A 45 -10.64 -23.21 -22.14
N THR A 46 -11.27 -22.19 -21.58
CA THR A 46 -10.69 -20.83 -21.46
C THR A 46 -9.96 -20.63 -20.13
N PHE A 47 -10.17 -21.54 -19.17
CA PHE A 47 -9.66 -21.49 -17.80
C PHE A 47 -8.14 -21.30 -17.72
N GLY A 48 -7.34 -22.06 -18.48
CA GLY A 48 -5.88 -22.10 -18.27
C GLY A 48 -5.13 -20.78 -18.55
N VAL A 49 -5.66 -19.91 -19.41
CA VAL A 49 -5.05 -18.61 -19.71
C VAL A 49 -5.62 -17.53 -18.79
N THR A 50 -6.93 -17.54 -18.59
CA THR A 50 -7.62 -16.56 -17.73
C THR A 50 -7.18 -16.68 -16.28
N THR A 51 -7.04 -17.91 -15.75
CA THR A 51 -6.61 -18.12 -14.35
C THR A 51 -5.18 -17.62 -14.11
N ARG A 52 -4.26 -17.86 -15.07
CA ARG A 52 -2.87 -17.36 -14.97
C ARG A 52 -2.81 -15.84 -14.99
N GLY A 53 -3.63 -15.19 -15.84
CA GLY A 53 -3.76 -13.74 -15.86
C GLY A 53 -4.30 -13.18 -14.56
N ILE A 54 -5.39 -13.76 -14.04
CA ILE A 54 -6.00 -13.37 -12.76
C ILE A 54 -4.99 -13.49 -11.62
N THR A 55 -4.32 -14.64 -11.48
CA THR A 55 -3.33 -14.84 -10.41
C THR A 55 -2.16 -13.86 -10.54
N ALA A 56 -1.67 -13.59 -11.75
CA ALA A 56 -0.59 -12.64 -11.96
C ALA A 56 -1.01 -11.19 -11.59
N THR A 57 -2.22 -10.78 -11.98
CA THR A 57 -2.77 -9.48 -11.63
C THR A 57 -2.98 -9.36 -10.12
N SER A 58 -3.60 -10.33 -9.48
CA SER A 58 -3.81 -10.29 -8.02
C SER A 58 -2.50 -10.27 -7.25
N HIS A 59 -1.51 -11.05 -7.68
CA HIS A 59 -0.17 -11.02 -7.08
C HIS A 59 0.50 -9.65 -7.24
N ALA A 60 0.41 -9.02 -8.42
CA ALA A 60 0.95 -7.69 -8.65
C ALA A 60 0.27 -6.63 -7.78
N VAL A 61 -1.06 -6.64 -7.68
CA VAL A 61 -1.81 -5.70 -6.84
C VAL A 61 -1.50 -5.93 -5.35
N GLY A 62 -1.39 -7.19 -4.92
CA GLY A 62 -0.96 -7.54 -3.56
C GLY A 62 0.43 -7.01 -3.22
N ALA A 63 1.39 -7.13 -4.16
CA ALA A 63 2.74 -6.58 -3.99
C ALA A 63 2.71 -5.05 -3.83
N VAL A 64 1.93 -4.35 -4.67
CA VAL A 64 1.74 -2.90 -4.55
C VAL A 64 1.14 -2.52 -3.20
N ALA A 65 0.13 -3.26 -2.72
CA ALA A 65 -0.47 -2.99 -1.41
C ALA A 65 0.53 -3.15 -0.26
N ILE A 66 1.41 -4.15 -0.32
CA ILE A 66 2.50 -4.35 0.63
C ILE A 66 3.49 -3.18 0.61
N ASP A 67 3.89 -2.74 -0.58
CA ASP A 67 4.85 -1.64 -0.72
C ASP A 67 4.26 -0.31 -0.24
N VAL A 68 3.00 -0.03 -0.54
CA VAL A 68 2.27 1.15 -0.03
C VAL A 68 2.18 1.10 1.50
N ARG A 69 1.95 -0.07 2.10
CA ARG A 69 1.96 -0.24 3.56
C ARG A 69 3.34 0.01 4.16
N ARG A 70 4.40 -0.51 3.55
CA ARG A 70 5.78 -0.27 4.00
C ARG A 70 6.14 1.21 3.93
N LEU A 71 5.73 1.91 2.88
CA LEU A 71 5.91 3.35 2.76
C LEU A 71 5.15 4.10 3.87
N ALA A 72 3.90 3.72 4.14
CA ALA A 72 3.14 4.29 5.24
C ALA A 72 3.85 4.13 6.60
N GLN A 73 4.40 2.94 6.87
CA GLN A 73 5.16 2.66 8.08
C GLN A 73 6.44 3.50 8.16
N ALA A 74 7.17 3.64 7.05
CA ALA A 74 8.36 4.47 7.00
C ALA A 74 8.06 5.95 7.27
N LEU A 75 6.96 6.48 6.73
CA LEU A 75 6.53 7.86 6.98
C LEU A 75 6.10 8.07 8.43
N ALA A 76 5.41 7.09 9.04
CA ALA A 76 5.05 7.14 10.45
C ALA A 76 6.29 7.15 11.35
N ALA A 77 7.25 6.24 11.09
CA ALA A 77 8.52 6.20 11.81
C ALA A 77 9.32 7.51 11.62
N LEU A 78 9.33 8.06 10.40
CA LEU A 78 9.96 9.35 10.15
C LEU A 78 9.31 10.45 10.98
N ALA A 79 7.97 10.52 11.02
CA ALA A 79 7.24 11.52 11.81
C ALA A 79 7.50 11.40 13.32
N GLU A 80 7.74 10.20 13.83
CA GLU A 80 8.07 9.95 15.24
C GLU A 80 9.50 10.36 15.59
N HIS A 81 10.46 10.13 14.69
CA HIS A 81 11.88 10.35 14.97
C HIS A 81 12.40 11.73 14.53
N TYR A 82 11.75 12.41 13.57
CA TYR A 82 12.18 13.72 13.09
C TYR A 82 12.27 14.80 14.18
N PRO A 83 11.32 14.91 15.13
CA PRO A 83 11.41 15.91 16.20
C PRO A 83 12.65 15.72 17.08
N ALA A 84 13.02 14.47 17.38
CA ALA A 84 14.18 14.16 18.22
C ALA A 84 15.51 14.46 17.52
N VAL A 85 15.56 14.36 16.19
CA VAL A 85 16.75 14.71 15.38
C VAL A 85 16.86 16.22 15.18
N ASP A 86 15.75 16.92 14.96
CA ASP A 86 15.72 18.39 14.82
C ASP A 86 16.12 19.08 16.14
N ASP A 87 15.66 18.56 17.29
CA ASP A 87 16.04 19.08 18.62
C ASP A 87 17.51 18.79 18.99
N ALA A 88 18.08 17.67 18.54
CA ALA A 88 19.49 17.35 18.77
C ALA A 88 20.47 18.11 17.84
N ALA A 89 19.98 18.63 16.71
CA ALA A 89 20.77 19.40 15.76
C ALA A 89 20.97 20.88 16.17
N ILE A 90 20.22 21.35 17.18
CA ILE A 90 20.37 22.71 17.75
C ILE A 90 21.15 22.59 19.07
N PRO A 91 22.46 22.95 19.11
CA PRO A 91 23.19 22.93 20.37
C PRO A 91 22.59 23.94 21.35
N PRO A 92 22.46 23.59 22.65
CA PRO A 92 21.96 24.52 23.66
C PRO A 92 22.86 25.74 23.72
N ARG A 93 22.26 26.94 23.70
CA ARG A 93 22.96 28.21 23.92
C ARG A 93 23.33 28.38 25.39
#